data_AF-A0A937WNL9-F1
#
_entry.id   AF-A0A937WNL9-F1
#
_cell.length_a   1.000
_cell.length_b   1.000
_cell.length_c   1.000
_cell.angle_alpha   90.00
_cell.angle_beta   90.00
_cell.angle_gamma   90.00
#
_symmetry.space_group_name_H-M   'P 1'
#
loop_
_entity.id
_entity.type
_entity.pdbx_description
1 polymer ?
#
loop_
_entity_poly.entity_id
_entity_poly.type
_entity_poly.pdbx_seq_one_letter_code
_entity_poly.pdbx_strand_id
1 'polypeptide(L)'
;MRVLRSTLFLMAVFTFSLLLAWVSMVNARAFRLEKLPDKGANWGCATCHVNPAGGGPQNAFGKDYGAIGLAAGDVYTAELGRKDSDGDGFTNDEEFNAKPPTEPWNVNSYPPTNAAIKPKGKHIISWGALKVRYLKFR
;
A
#
# COMPACT_ATOMS: atom_id res chain seq x y z
N MET A 1 -46.50 12.32 -36.57
CA MET A 1 -45.09 11.85 -36.52
C MET A 1 -44.10 12.82 -35.83
N ARG A 2 -44.21 14.15 -35.98
CA ARG A 2 -43.28 15.10 -35.31
C ARG A 2 -43.40 15.09 -33.77
N VAL A 3 -44.63 15.12 -33.24
CA VAL A 3 -44.91 15.18 -31.78
C VAL A 3 -44.47 13.90 -31.03
N LEU A 4 -44.61 12.73 -31.66
CA LEU A 4 -44.18 11.44 -31.10
C LEU A 4 -42.65 11.33 -31.00
N ARG A 5 -41.92 11.91 -31.98
CA ARG A 5 -40.45 11.96 -31.95
C ARG A 5 -39.93 12.91 -30.87
N SER A 6 -40.61 14.05 -30.67
CA SER A 6 -40.27 15.01 -29.62
C SER A 6 -40.50 14.47 -28.21
N THR A 7 -41.61 13.76 -27.99
CA THR A 7 -41.94 13.16 -26.69
C THR A 7 -41.00 12.00 -26.33
N LEU A 8 -40.66 11.14 -27.29
CA LEU A 8 -39.66 10.08 -27.09
C LEU A 8 -38.27 10.65 -26.78
N PHE A 9 -37.87 11.75 -27.42
CA PHE A 9 -36.59 12.40 -27.15
C PHE A 9 -36.53 12.99 -25.73
N LEU A 10 -37.61 13.65 -25.28
CA LEU A 10 -37.70 14.20 -23.92
C LEU A 10 -37.70 13.10 -22.86
N MET A 11 -38.41 11.99 -23.09
CA MET A 11 -38.39 10.83 -22.19
C MET A 11 -36.98 10.23 -22.10
N ALA A 12 -36.27 10.08 -23.22
CA ALA A 12 -34.90 9.55 -23.25
C ALA A 12 -33.93 10.44 -22.46
N VAL A 13 -33.98 11.76 -22.66
CA VAL A 13 -33.16 12.72 -21.91
C VAL A 13 -33.47 12.64 -20.42
N PHE A 14 -34.74 12.59 -20.03
CA PHE A 14 -35.13 12.48 -18.62
C PHE A 14 -34.66 11.18 -17.97
N THR A 15 -34.80 10.04 -18.66
CA THR A 15 -34.28 8.76 -18.18
C THR A 15 -32.75 8.75 -18.06
N PHE A 16 -32.05 9.38 -19.00
CA PHE A 16 -30.59 9.50 -18.95
C PHE A 16 -30.12 10.40 -17.79
N SER A 17 -30.83 11.50 -17.53
CA SER A 17 -30.57 12.36 -16.37
C SER A 17 -30.80 11.64 -15.04
N LEU A 18 -31.81 10.77 -14.94
CA LEU A 18 -32.05 9.95 -13.75
C LEU A 18 -30.95 8.90 -13.53
N LEU A 19 -30.40 8.32 -14.60
CA LEU A 19 -29.28 7.37 -14.51
C LEU A 19 -27.99 8.03 -14.02
N LEU A 20 -27.74 9.30 -14.40
CA LEU A 20 -26.58 10.07 -13.95
C LEU A 20 -26.66 10.46 -12.46
N ALA A 21 -27.86 10.46 -11.85
CA ALA A 21 -28.04 10.78 -10.44
C ALA A 21 -27.54 9.70 -9.46
N TRP A 22 -27.16 8.52 -9.98
CA TRP A 22 -26.65 7.39 -9.19
C TRP A 22 -25.12 7.29 -9.16
N VAL A 23 -24.41 8.34 -9.60
CA VAL A 23 -22.95 8.36 -9.45
C VAL A 23 -22.62 8.70 -7.99
N SER A 24 -22.38 7.67 -7.18
CA SER A 24 -21.82 7.83 -5.84
C SER A 24 -20.40 8.40 -5.96
N MET A 25 -20.14 9.55 -5.34
CA MET A 25 -18.78 10.08 -5.20
C MET A 25 -17.96 9.14 -4.32
N VAL A 26 -17.17 8.27 -4.96
CA VAL A 26 -16.10 7.53 -4.28
C VAL A 26 -14.91 8.48 -4.16
N ASN A 27 -14.93 9.35 -3.16
CA ASN A 27 -13.74 10.13 -2.83
C ASN A 27 -12.68 9.19 -2.27
N ALA A 28 -11.61 8.97 -3.04
CA ALA A 28 -10.38 8.39 -2.51
C ALA A 28 -9.95 9.25 -1.32
N ARG A 29 -9.95 8.67 -0.11
CA ARG A 29 -9.70 9.44 1.11
C ARG A 29 -8.19 9.61 1.34
N ALA A 30 -7.51 10.14 0.33
CA ALA A 30 -6.06 10.29 0.23
C ALA A 30 -5.45 11.11 1.37
N PHE A 31 -6.22 12.01 1.99
CA PHE A 31 -5.81 12.76 3.18
C PHE A 31 -5.41 11.86 4.37
N ARG A 32 -5.82 10.59 4.39
CA ARG A 32 -5.39 9.64 5.43
C ARG A 32 -3.95 9.20 5.30
N LEU A 33 -3.34 9.35 4.13
CA LEU A 33 -1.93 9.02 3.95
C LEU A 33 -1.06 9.86 4.89
N GLU A 34 -1.42 11.12 5.14
CA GLU A 34 -0.73 12.00 6.08
C GLU A 34 -0.78 11.52 7.54
N LYS A 35 -1.65 10.56 7.87
CA LYS A 35 -1.77 9.98 9.21
C LYS A 35 -0.82 8.81 9.44
N LEU A 36 -0.26 8.25 8.37
CA LEU A 36 0.62 7.09 8.43
C LEU A 36 2.08 7.49 8.75
N PRO A 37 2.91 6.59 9.28
CA PRO A 37 4.30 6.88 9.65
C PRO A 37 5.15 7.45 8.49
N ASP A 38 4.98 6.89 7.30
CA ASP A 38 5.70 7.29 6.09
C ASP A 38 4.98 8.37 5.28
N LYS A 39 3.82 8.85 5.77
CA LYS A 39 2.93 9.80 5.07
C LYS A 39 2.50 9.32 3.68
N GLY A 40 2.47 8.01 3.45
CA GLY A 40 2.17 7.39 2.16
C GLY A 40 3.31 7.45 1.13
N ALA A 41 4.54 7.75 1.55
CA ALA A 41 5.68 7.89 0.64
C ALA A 41 6.06 6.60 -0.09
N ASN A 42 5.86 5.43 0.52
CA ASN A 42 6.27 4.17 -0.09
C ASN A 42 5.23 3.61 -1.06
N TRP A 43 3.95 3.58 -0.67
CA TRP A 43 2.90 2.88 -1.45
C TRP A 43 1.59 3.66 -1.64
N GLY A 44 1.46 4.85 -1.07
CA GLY A 44 0.25 5.68 -1.18
C GLY A 44 -1.02 4.92 -0.79
N CYS A 45 -2.05 4.94 -1.65
CA CYS A 45 -3.34 4.33 -1.33
C CYS A 45 -3.28 2.80 -1.19
N ALA A 46 -2.27 2.13 -1.76
CA ALA A 46 -2.10 0.69 -1.63
C ALA A 46 -1.85 0.25 -0.17
N THR A 47 -1.43 1.17 0.71
CA THR A 47 -1.26 0.85 2.13
C THR A 47 -2.58 0.41 2.78
N CYS A 48 -3.72 1.00 2.40
CA CYS A 48 -5.03 0.65 2.99
C CYS A 48 -5.99 -0.04 2.01
N HIS A 49 -5.72 -0.02 0.71
CA HIS A 49 -6.62 -0.52 -0.33
C HIS A 49 -5.94 -1.53 -1.23
N VAL A 50 -6.71 -2.50 -1.73
CA VAL A 50 -6.23 -3.45 -2.75
C VAL A 50 -5.93 -2.73 -4.07
N ASN A 51 -6.69 -1.69 -4.41
CA ASN A 51 -6.45 -0.87 -5.59
C ASN A 51 -5.49 0.29 -5.25
N PRO A 52 -4.30 0.38 -5.88
CA PRO A 52 -3.34 1.47 -5.64
C PRO A 52 -3.85 2.86 -6.07
N ALA A 53 -4.85 2.93 -6.95
CA ALA A 53 -5.53 4.20 -7.27
C ALA A 53 -6.44 4.69 -6.13
N GLY A 54 -6.59 3.90 -5.05
CA GLY A 54 -7.50 4.14 -3.95
C GLY A 54 -8.93 3.69 -4.23
N GLY A 55 -9.76 3.75 -3.18
CA GLY A 55 -11.12 3.23 -3.24
C GLY A 55 -11.16 1.70 -3.36
N GLY A 56 -12.37 1.15 -3.54
CA GLY A 56 -12.57 -0.30 -3.55
C GLY A 56 -12.28 -0.97 -2.21
N PRO A 57 -12.20 -2.32 -2.18
CA PRO A 57 -11.99 -3.08 -0.95
C PRO A 57 -10.71 -2.70 -0.22
N GLN A 58 -10.78 -2.69 1.11
CA GLN A 58 -9.59 -2.54 1.96
C GLN A 58 -8.79 -3.84 2.03
N ASN A 59 -7.47 -3.72 2.09
CA ASN A 59 -6.56 -4.82 2.41
C ASN A 59 -6.59 -5.12 3.92
N ALA A 60 -5.71 -6.00 4.41
CA ALA A 60 -5.69 -6.37 5.82
C ALA A 60 -5.38 -5.17 6.74
N PHE A 61 -4.28 -4.45 6.48
CA PHE A 61 -3.93 -3.21 7.20
C PHE A 61 -5.05 -2.16 7.18
N GLY A 62 -5.68 -1.93 6.04
CA GLY A 62 -6.76 -0.94 5.90
C GLY A 62 -7.99 -1.26 6.74
N LYS A 63 -8.33 -2.55 6.89
CA LYS A 63 -9.40 -2.99 7.80
C LYS A 63 -9.03 -2.72 9.26
N ASP A 64 -7.78 -2.94 9.62
CA ASP A 64 -7.28 -2.69 10.97
C ASP A 64 -7.16 -1.20 11.29
N TYR A 65 -6.73 -0.38 10.34
CA TYR A 65 -6.84 1.06 10.44
C TYR A 65 -8.31 1.48 10.61
N GLY A 66 -9.24 0.83 9.91
CA GLY A 66 -10.67 1.02 10.08
C GLY A 66 -11.18 0.69 11.49
N ALA A 67 -10.75 -0.44 12.05
CA ALA A 67 -11.20 -0.91 13.35
C ALA A 67 -10.56 -0.15 14.52
N ILE A 68 -9.30 0.24 14.40
CA ILE A 68 -8.50 0.82 15.48
C ILE A 68 -8.32 2.32 15.26
N GLY A 69 -7.74 2.71 14.12
CA GLY A 69 -7.37 4.09 13.83
C GLY A 69 -8.57 5.02 13.66
N LEU A 70 -9.61 4.60 12.91
CA LEU A 70 -10.84 5.39 12.77
C LEU A 70 -11.63 5.46 14.09
N ALA A 71 -11.71 4.35 14.82
CA ALA A 71 -12.35 4.31 16.13
C ALA A 71 -11.66 5.25 17.15
N ALA A 72 -10.35 5.45 17.00
CA ALA A 72 -9.54 6.36 17.80
C ALA A 72 -9.51 7.82 17.28
N GLY A 73 -10.37 8.18 16.32
CA GLY A 73 -10.44 9.56 15.80
C GLY A 73 -9.61 9.82 14.54
N ASP A 74 -9.42 8.80 13.71
CA ASP A 74 -8.68 8.86 12.43
C ASP A 74 -7.20 9.19 12.60
N VAL A 75 -6.53 8.39 13.44
CA VAL A 75 -5.11 8.52 13.79
C VAL A 75 -4.40 7.16 13.72
N TYR A 76 -3.11 7.17 13.40
CA TYR A 76 -2.27 5.99 13.55
C TYR A 76 -1.89 5.83 15.04
N THR A 77 -2.52 4.87 15.72
CA THR A 77 -2.31 4.63 17.15
C THR A 77 -1.14 3.69 17.40
N ALA A 78 -0.58 3.71 18.63
CA ALA A 78 0.38 2.71 19.06
C ALA A 78 -0.20 1.28 19.10
N GLU A 79 -1.52 1.15 19.25
CA GLU A 79 -2.20 -0.15 19.14
C GLU A 79 -2.16 -0.68 17.71
N LEU A 80 -2.48 0.18 16.73
CA LEU A 80 -2.36 -0.17 15.32
C LEU A 80 -0.90 -0.48 14.96
N GLY A 81 0.06 0.31 15.45
CA GLY A 81 1.48 0.07 15.20
C GLY A 81 2.01 -1.27 15.71
N ARG A 82 1.49 -1.77 16.84
CA ARG A 82 1.85 -3.09 17.40
C ARG A 82 1.10 -4.26 16.77
N LYS A 83 0.13 -4.00 15.89
CA LYS A 83 -0.62 -5.07 15.24
C LYS A 83 0.21 -5.66 14.09
N ASP A 84 0.14 -6.97 13.96
CA ASP A 84 0.56 -7.71 12.77
C ASP A 84 -0.70 -7.88 11.90
N SER A 85 -0.87 -7.03 10.89
CA SER A 85 -2.15 -6.98 10.16
C SER A 85 -2.28 -8.10 9.15
N ASP A 86 -1.17 -8.60 8.59
CA ASP A 86 -1.15 -9.64 7.56
C ASP A 86 -0.74 -11.04 8.05
N GLY A 87 -0.30 -11.14 9.30
CA GLY A 87 -0.02 -12.39 9.99
C GLY A 87 1.36 -12.98 9.67
N ASP A 88 2.32 -12.16 9.24
CA ASP A 88 3.66 -12.61 8.87
C ASP A 88 4.64 -12.73 10.07
N GLY A 89 4.18 -12.32 11.26
CA GLY A 89 4.94 -12.33 12.50
C GLY A 89 5.66 -11.03 12.82
N PHE A 90 5.49 -9.98 12.02
CA PHE A 90 6.03 -8.64 12.26
C PHE A 90 4.90 -7.64 12.50
N THR A 91 5.19 -6.66 13.35
CA THR A 91 4.25 -5.57 13.61
C THR A 91 4.31 -4.51 12.52
N ASN A 92 3.20 -3.82 12.28
CA ASN A 92 3.12 -2.71 11.32
C ASN A 92 4.25 -1.68 11.55
N ASP A 93 4.60 -1.37 12.80
CA ASP A 93 5.71 -0.47 13.12
C ASP A 93 7.07 -1.04 12.70
N GLU A 94 7.32 -2.34 12.86
CA GLU A 94 8.57 -2.97 12.41
C GLU A 94 8.70 -2.90 10.89
N GLU A 95 7.60 -3.05 10.16
CA GLU A 95 7.55 -3.01 8.71
C GLU A 95 7.71 -1.60 8.13
N PHE A 96 7.00 -0.61 8.69
CA PHE A 96 7.17 0.80 8.30
C PHE A 96 8.59 1.29 8.58
N ASN A 97 9.24 0.78 9.64
CA ASN A 97 10.60 1.16 10.02
C ASN A 97 11.69 0.28 9.37
N ALA A 98 11.31 -0.78 8.65
CA ALA A 98 12.25 -1.69 8.01
C ALA A 98 13.09 -0.97 6.94
N LYS A 99 14.27 -1.53 6.66
CA LYS A 99 15.18 -1.03 5.63
C LYS A 99 15.65 -2.21 4.75
N PRO A 100 15.12 -2.37 3.53
CA PRO A 100 14.06 -1.56 2.92
C PRO A 100 12.70 -1.67 3.65
N PRO A 101 11.81 -0.67 3.55
CA PRO A 101 10.44 -0.75 4.09
C PRO A 101 9.68 -1.94 3.49
N THR A 102 8.78 -2.54 4.27
CA THR A 102 7.95 -3.69 3.86
C THR A 102 6.47 -3.40 4.01
N GLU A 103 5.62 -4.24 3.41
CA GLU A 103 4.21 -3.92 3.12
C GLU A 103 3.30 -4.53 4.19
N PRO A 104 2.70 -3.74 5.12
CA PRO A 104 1.99 -4.29 6.29
C PRO A 104 0.66 -4.99 6.02
N TRP A 105 0.37 -5.32 4.77
CA TRP A 105 -0.83 -6.00 4.31
C TRP A 105 -0.50 -7.23 3.46
N ASN A 106 0.78 -7.58 3.31
CA ASN A 106 1.28 -8.60 2.41
C ASN A 106 2.25 -9.53 3.13
N VAL A 107 1.75 -10.72 3.48
CA VAL A 107 2.48 -11.78 4.19
C VAL A 107 3.81 -12.24 3.56
N ASN A 108 4.06 -11.90 2.30
CA ASN A 108 5.33 -12.21 1.62
C ASN A 108 6.33 -11.05 1.63
N SER A 109 5.99 -9.93 2.28
CA SER A 109 6.76 -8.71 2.39
C SER A 109 7.11 -8.48 3.86
N TYR A 110 8.09 -9.22 4.35
CA TYR A 110 8.51 -9.17 5.75
C TYR A 110 9.90 -8.54 5.90
N PRO A 111 10.18 -7.84 7.03
CA PRO A 111 11.49 -7.30 7.33
C PRO A 111 12.59 -8.37 7.25
N PRO A 112 13.80 -8.03 6.80
CA PRO A 112 14.91 -8.97 6.80
C PRO A 112 15.22 -9.37 8.24
N THR A 113 14.94 -10.61 8.61
CA THR A 113 15.41 -11.15 9.88
C THR A 113 16.94 -11.18 9.88
N ASN A 114 17.56 -10.79 10.99
CA ASN A 114 19.01 -10.97 11.20
C ASN A 114 19.46 -12.46 11.11
N ALA A 115 18.53 -13.40 10.92
CA ALA A 115 18.79 -14.80 10.59
C ALA A 115 19.20 -15.02 9.11
N ALA A 116 19.04 -14.03 8.23
CA ALA A 116 19.29 -14.16 6.79
C ALA A 116 20.68 -13.67 6.33
N ILE A 117 21.69 -13.63 7.21
CA ILE A 117 23.11 -13.65 6.80
C ILE A 117 23.90 -14.61 7.71
N LYS A 118 23.64 -15.92 7.62
CA LYS A 118 24.76 -16.84 7.64
C LYS A 118 25.22 -16.96 6.19
N PRO A 119 26.37 -16.41 5.79
CA PRO A 119 26.92 -16.75 4.48
C PRO A 119 27.16 -18.26 4.52
N LYS A 120 26.29 -19.02 3.85
CA LYS A 120 26.46 -20.46 3.68
C LYS A 120 27.58 -20.65 2.67
N GLY A 121 28.80 -20.46 3.14
CA GLY A 121 30.00 -20.38 2.34
C GLY A 121 30.88 -19.23 2.81
N LYS A 122 32.01 -19.56 3.45
CA LYS A 122 33.12 -18.63 3.60
C LYS A 122 33.59 -18.18 2.21
N HIS A 123 33.08 -17.07 1.70
CA HIS A 123 33.87 -16.28 0.75
C HIS A 123 34.91 -15.52 1.56
N ILE A 124 36.02 -16.22 1.85
CA ILE A 124 37.23 -15.59 2.33
C ILE A 124 37.75 -14.79 1.13
N ILE A 125 37.36 -13.53 1.00
CA ILE A 125 38.10 -12.61 0.16
C ILE A 125 39.44 -12.34 0.87
N SER A 126 40.41 -13.21 0.60
CA SER A 126 41.81 -12.95 0.92
C SER A 126 42.22 -11.73 0.10
N TRP A 127 42.49 -10.62 0.80
CA TRP A 127 43.08 -9.40 0.23
C TRP A 127 44.46 -9.62 -0.42
N GLY A 128 45.01 -10.84 -0.38
CA GLY A 128 46.23 -11.22 -1.10
C GLY A 128 46.04 -11.46 -2.61
N ALA A 129 44.82 -11.71 -3.11
CA ALA A 129 44.60 -12.04 -4.51
C ALA A 129 44.33 -10.84 -5.43
N LEU A 130 44.01 -9.66 -4.89
CA LEU A 130 43.75 -8.47 -5.71
C LEU A 130 45.03 -7.75 -6.16
N LYS A 131 46.17 -7.96 -5.48
CA LYS A 131 47.41 -7.22 -5.76
C LYS A 131 48.24 -7.77 -6.93
N VAL A 132 47.97 -8.98 -7.42
CA VAL A 132 48.79 -9.61 -8.48
C VAL A 132 48.34 -9.22 -9.89
N ARG A 133 47.11 -8.70 -10.07
CA ARG A 133 46.59 -8.39 -11.41
C ARG A 133 46.90 -6.98 -11.93
N TYR A 134 47.43 -6.08 -11.09
CA TYR A 134 47.80 -4.71 -11.49
C TYR A 134 49.29 -4.49 -11.80
N LEU A 135 50.10 -5.55 -11.84
CA LEU A 135 51.54 -5.47 -12.14
C LEU A 135 51.93 -6.13 -13.48
N LYS A 136 50.97 -6.55 -14.32
CA LYS A 136 51.28 -7.22 -15.60
C LYS A 136 50.82 -6.49 -16.87
N PHE A 137 50.52 -5.19 -16.75
CA PHE A 137 50.42 -4.29 -17.90
C PHE A 137 51.42 -3.13 -17.70
N ARG A 138 52.69 -3.42 -17.96
CA ARG A 138 53.65 -2.46 -18.52
C ARG A 138 54.02 -2.97 -19.90
#